data_AF-A0A7J9B9J2-F1
#
_entry.id   AF-A0A7J9B9J2-F1
#
_cell.length_a   1.000
_cell.length_b   1.000
_cell.length_c   1.000
_cell.angle_alpha   90.00
_cell.angle_beta   90.00
_cell.angle_gamma   90.00
#
_symmetry.space_group_name_H-M   'P 1'
#
loop_
_entity.id
_entity.type
_entity.pdbx_description
1 polymer ?
#
loop_
_entity_poly.entity_id
_entity_poly.type
_entity_poly.pdbx_seq_one_letter_code
_entity_poly.pdbx_strand_id
1 'polypeptide(L)'
;MLPPRQQPRPGSLQTSLSLVSSEHRLSPDAQEPRSNSDNVHESPTESASSQETWPTADAVTAKKMENGKIENDCPEQSVIRRVSSADKITLRDIARERVDVISEKMHRLPDEFLDELKNQLKAILEGNGGSQNREEFLILQKLVQSRSDLTAKTLIRAHRAQLEILVAINTGIQAFLHPNISLSQTSLIEVFVYKRCRNIACQNQLPADDCTCELCANRNGFCNLCMCVICNKFDFEVNTCRWIGCDLCSHWTHTDCAIRDGQICMGPSVKSGSGPTEMLFRCRACNRTSELFGWVKDVFQHCAPAWDREALMRELDFVSRIFRGSDDPRGKKLFWKCEDLLEKMRGGQAESTACRSILIFFQGTM
;
A
#
# COMPACT_ATOMS: atom_id res chain seq x y z
N MET A 1 0.24 1.41 -23.53
CA MET A 1 -0.52 0.51 -22.64
C MET A 1 -1.29 1.40 -21.68
N LEU A 2 -2.62 1.41 -21.75
CA LEU A 2 -3.46 2.25 -20.89
C LEU A 2 -3.39 1.73 -19.44
N PRO A 3 -3.50 2.60 -18.41
CA PRO A 3 -3.74 2.14 -17.04
C PRO A 3 -5.03 1.29 -17.02
N PRO A 4 -5.10 0.24 -16.18
CA PRO A 4 -6.25 -0.65 -16.18
C PRO A 4 -7.51 0.13 -15.79
N ARG A 5 -8.44 0.25 -16.73
CA ARG A 5 -9.85 0.51 -16.41
C ARG A 5 -10.37 -0.75 -15.72
N GLN A 6 -10.65 -0.64 -14.42
CA GLN A 6 -11.58 -1.58 -13.79
C GLN A 6 -12.96 -1.31 -14.42
N GLN A 7 -13.30 -2.05 -15.47
CA GLN A 7 -14.69 -2.16 -15.88
C GLN A 7 -15.42 -3.00 -14.83
N PRO A 8 -16.52 -2.51 -14.23
CA PRO A 8 -17.32 -3.33 -13.33
C PRO A 8 -17.97 -4.46 -14.14
N ARG A 9 -17.65 -5.72 -13.81
CA ARG A 9 -18.44 -6.87 -14.26
C ARG A 9 -19.80 -6.85 -13.54
N PRO A 10 -20.90 -7.25 -14.19
CA PRO A 10 -22.22 -7.22 -13.59
C PRO A 10 -22.28 -8.29 -12.48
N GLY A 11 -22.32 -7.85 -11.21
CA GLY A 11 -22.49 -8.75 -10.06
C GLY A 11 -21.70 -8.41 -8.79
N SER A 12 -20.80 -7.42 -8.78
CA SER A 12 -20.11 -7.02 -7.54
C SER A 12 -20.87 -5.93 -6.79
N LEU A 13 -21.21 -6.22 -5.53
CA LEU A 13 -21.85 -5.31 -4.58
C LEU A 13 -21.07 -3.99 -4.46
N GLN A 14 -21.75 -2.89 -4.77
CA GLN A 14 -21.24 -1.53 -4.57
C GLN A 14 -21.10 -1.25 -3.07
N THR A 15 -19.87 -1.00 -2.61
CA THR A 15 -19.63 -0.31 -1.33
C THR A 15 -19.40 1.16 -1.64
N SER A 16 -20.51 1.89 -1.80
CA SER A 16 -20.52 3.34 -1.95
C SER A 16 -20.30 3.98 -0.58
N LEU A 17 -19.07 4.41 -0.28
CA LEU A 17 -18.82 5.34 0.83
C LEU A 17 -18.92 6.77 0.30
N SER A 18 -20.14 7.30 0.31
CA SER A 18 -20.43 8.70 0.02
C SER A 18 -19.99 9.56 1.21
N LEU A 19 -18.98 10.41 1.02
CA LEU A 19 -18.61 11.41 2.01
C LEU A 19 -19.60 12.58 1.94
N VAL A 20 -20.27 12.82 3.07
CA VAL A 20 -21.17 13.93 3.33
C VAL A 20 -20.38 15.24 3.35
N SER A 21 -20.82 16.20 2.54
CA SER A 21 -20.34 17.58 2.51
C SER A 21 -20.75 18.29 3.80
N SER A 22 -19.79 18.91 4.49
CA SER A 22 -20.05 19.84 5.58
C SER A 22 -19.58 21.23 5.16
N GLU A 23 -20.56 22.10 4.89
CA GLU A 23 -20.39 23.55 4.77
C GLU A 23 -19.80 24.11 6.07
N HIS A 24 -18.80 25.02 6.00
CA HIS A 24 -18.53 25.97 7.08
C HIS A 24 -18.25 27.38 6.55
N ARG A 25 -18.81 28.35 7.29
CA ARG A 25 -18.83 29.78 7.02
C ARG A 25 -17.53 30.47 7.51
N LEU A 26 -16.95 31.31 6.63
CA LEU A 26 -16.35 32.65 6.83
C LEU A 26 -15.38 32.96 8.02
N SER A 27 -14.07 33.11 7.69
CA SER A 27 -13.03 34.17 7.93
C SER A 27 -13.03 35.14 9.15
N PRO A 28 -11.98 36.00 9.35
CA PRO A 28 -10.48 35.89 9.25
C PRO A 28 -9.81 36.41 10.59
N ASP A 29 -8.49 36.48 10.87
CA ASP A 29 -7.33 37.10 10.19
C ASP A 29 -6.06 37.00 11.09
N ALA A 30 -4.90 37.36 10.50
CA ALA A 30 -3.68 37.97 11.08
C ALA A 30 -2.40 37.15 11.42
N GLN A 31 -1.40 37.38 10.54
CA GLN A 31 0.01 37.75 10.81
C GLN A 31 1.14 36.70 10.90
N GLU A 32 1.99 36.78 9.88
CA GLU A 32 3.36 36.28 9.68
C GLU A 32 4.41 37.05 10.55
N PRO A 33 5.66 36.54 10.77
CA PRO A 33 6.71 36.66 9.73
C PRO A 33 7.83 35.57 9.66
N ARG A 34 8.27 35.30 8.41
CA ARG A 34 9.63 34.95 7.87
C ARG A 34 10.72 34.27 8.74
N SER A 35 11.31 33.17 8.23
CA SER A 35 12.69 33.09 7.65
C SER A 35 13.20 31.65 7.38
N ASN A 36 14.03 31.55 6.32
CA ASN A 36 14.69 30.41 5.65
C ASN A 36 15.24 29.21 6.47
N SER A 37 15.14 28.00 5.91
CA SER A 37 16.30 27.11 5.65
C SER A 37 15.93 25.92 4.74
N ASP A 38 16.87 25.53 3.88
CA ASP A 38 16.85 24.36 3.03
C ASP A 38 16.57 23.07 3.83
N ASN A 39 15.49 22.37 3.48
CA ASN A 39 15.33 20.97 3.86
C ASN A 39 14.79 20.19 2.65
N VAL A 40 15.61 19.28 2.17
CA VAL A 40 15.22 18.19 1.29
C VAL A 40 14.17 17.37 2.06
N HIS A 41 12.90 17.65 1.79
CA HIS A 41 11.80 16.83 2.28
C HIS A 41 11.85 15.48 1.56
N GLU A 42 12.44 14.48 2.21
CA GLU A 42 12.07 13.09 1.96
C GLU A 42 10.62 12.91 2.41
N SER A 43 9.69 12.97 1.45
CA SER A 43 8.30 12.60 1.70
C SER A 43 8.22 11.08 1.92
N PRO A 44 7.62 10.59 3.02
CA PRO A 44 7.40 9.18 3.20
C PRO A 44 6.38 8.69 2.16
N THR A 45 6.76 7.67 1.40
CA THR A 45 5.89 7.00 0.43
C THR A 45 4.84 6.16 1.17
N GLU A 46 3.84 6.80 1.78
CA GLU A 46 2.78 6.11 2.50
C GLU A 46 1.71 5.60 1.52
N SER A 47 1.89 4.38 1.04
CA SER A 47 0.81 3.59 0.44
C SER A 47 -0.10 3.09 1.57
N ALA A 48 -1.13 3.88 1.93
CA ALA A 48 -2.05 3.60 3.05
C ALA A 48 -2.80 2.25 2.96
N SER A 49 -2.83 1.65 1.78
CA SER A 49 -3.60 0.46 1.43
C SER A 49 -2.89 -0.87 1.72
N SER A 50 -1.56 -0.88 1.78
CA SER A 50 -0.74 -2.09 1.97
C SER A 50 0.30 -1.91 3.07
N GLN A 51 -0.07 -1.29 4.19
CA GLN A 51 0.81 -1.21 5.35
C GLN A 51 1.28 -2.61 5.81
N GLU A 52 2.37 -3.10 5.23
CA GLU A 52 3.45 -3.74 5.96
C GLU A 52 4.19 -2.61 6.64
N THR A 53 3.97 -2.49 7.94
CA THR A 53 4.61 -1.47 8.77
C THR A 53 6.12 -1.77 8.84
N TRP A 54 6.90 -0.89 8.18
CA TRP A 54 8.35 -0.61 8.35
C TRP A 54 9.41 -1.42 7.57
N PRO A 55 10.38 -0.72 6.92
CA PRO A 55 11.74 -1.22 6.66
C PRO A 55 12.73 -0.89 7.82
N THR A 56 13.92 -1.52 7.79
CA THR A 56 14.87 -1.81 8.90
C THR A 56 16.03 -0.81 9.13
N ALA A 57 16.52 -0.77 10.39
CA ALA A 57 17.82 -0.30 10.97
C ALA A 57 18.15 1.21 10.91
N ASP A 58 18.78 1.88 11.89
CA ASP A 58 19.25 1.61 13.27
C ASP A 58 19.57 2.99 13.92
N ALA A 59 19.40 3.15 15.25
CA ALA A 59 20.32 3.89 16.13
C ALA A 59 19.83 3.89 17.59
N VAL A 60 20.71 3.40 18.45
CA VAL A 60 20.59 3.16 19.90
C VAL A 60 20.61 4.47 20.70
N THR A 61 19.85 4.56 21.79
CA THR A 61 20.35 5.05 23.09
C THR A 61 19.42 4.67 24.25
N ALA A 62 20.05 4.13 25.30
CA ALA A 62 19.42 3.61 26.51
C ALA A 62 19.00 4.71 27.49
N LYS A 63 17.97 4.44 28.30
CA LYS A 63 17.92 4.79 29.73
C LYS A 63 16.87 3.96 30.48
N LYS A 64 17.10 3.86 31.79
CA LYS A 64 16.78 2.78 32.75
C LYS A 64 15.80 3.30 33.82
N MET A 65 15.12 2.34 34.51
CA MET A 65 14.48 2.44 35.85
C MET A 65 13.10 3.13 35.91
N GLU A 66 12.12 2.79 36.77
CA GLU A 66 12.06 1.95 37.98
C GLU A 66 10.61 1.49 38.29
N ASN A 67 10.54 0.47 39.16
CA ASN A 67 9.43 -0.27 39.76
C ASN A 67 8.48 0.54 40.68
N GLY A 68 7.21 0.14 40.75
CA GLY A 68 6.23 0.59 41.75
C GLY A 68 5.02 -0.35 41.79
N LYS A 69 4.72 -0.92 42.95
CA LYS A 69 3.85 -2.08 43.21
C LYS A 69 2.72 -1.68 44.18
N ILE A 70 1.67 -2.53 44.28
CA ILE A 70 0.72 -2.76 45.41
C ILE A 70 -0.67 -2.10 45.28
N GLU A 71 -1.68 -2.92 44.90
CA GLU A 71 -2.86 -3.42 45.69
C GLU A 71 -4.06 -2.46 45.63
N ASN A 72 -5.33 -2.84 45.76
CA ASN A 72 -6.13 -4.08 45.71
C ASN A 72 -7.51 -3.59 46.21
N ASP A 73 -8.60 -3.72 45.47
CA ASP A 73 -9.91 -4.01 46.08
C ASP A 73 -11.02 -4.16 45.02
N CYS A 74 -11.82 -5.19 45.24
CA CYS A 74 -13.03 -5.64 44.55
C CYS A 74 -14.07 -5.81 45.69
N PRO A 75 -15.41 -5.69 45.51
CA PRO A 75 -16.13 -6.30 44.39
C PRO A 75 -17.46 -5.65 43.95
N GLU A 76 -18.01 -6.11 42.82
CA GLU A 76 -19.45 -6.41 42.72
C GLU A 76 -19.78 -7.31 41.52
N GLN A 77 -20.56 -8.36 41.80
CA GLN A 77 -20.92 -9.47 40.92
C GLN A 77 -22.08 -9.08 40.00
N SER A 78 -21.83 -9.01 38.70
CA SER A 78 -22.83 -9.30 37.67
C SER A 78 -22.48 -10.64 37.01
N VAL A 79 -23.51 -11.47 36.77
CA VAL A 79 -23.40 -12.86 36.31
C VAL A 79 -22.97 -12.90 34.84
N ILE A 80 -21.68 -12.65 34.60
CA ILE A 80 -21.00 -13.02 33.37
C ILE A 80 -20.61 -14.48 33.53
N ARG A 81 -21.01 -15.32 32.58
CA ARG A 81 -20.56 -16.71 32.46
C ARG A 81 -19.02 -16.71 32.43
N ARG A 82 -18.39 -16.86 33.60
CA ARG A 82 -16.93 -16.77 33.75
C ARG A 82 -16.31 -17.93 32.99
N VAL A 83 -15.84 -17.66 31.78
CA VAL A 83 -14.86 -18.52 31.11
C VAL A 83 -13.69 -18.65 32.08
N SER A 84 -13.38 -19.88 32.49
CA SER A 84 -12.26 -20.16 33.38
C SER A 84 -10.98 -19.56 32.78
N SER A 85 -10.10 -18.96 33.59
CA SER A 85 -8.85 -18.37 33.10
C SER A 85 -7.96 -19.37 32.37
N ALA A 86 -8.13 -20.67 32.62
CA ALA A 86 -7.44 -21.78 31.96
C ALA A 86 -7.93 -22.06 30.52
N ASP A 87 -9.11 -21.58 30.14
CA ASP A 87 -9.70 -21.79 28.80
C ASP A 87 -9.48 -20.61 27.84
N LYS A 88 -8.80 -19.55 28.30
CA LYS A 88 -8.54 -18.35 27.48
C LYS A 88 -7.44 -18.62 26.47
N ILE A 89 -7.78 -18.51 25.18
CA ILE A 89 -6.84 -18.55 24.06
C ILE A 89 -6.26 -17.14 23.86
N THR A 90 -4.97 -17.05 23.56
CA THR A 90 -4.28 -15.80 23.18
C THR A 90 -3.86 -15.79 21.71
N LEU A 91 -3.48 -14.62 21.18
CA LEU A 91 -2.92 -14.50 19.83
C LEU A 91 -1.66 -15.35 19.63
N ARG A 92 -0.82 -15.48 20.67
CA ARG A 92 0.38 -16.33 20.63
C ARG A 92 0.03 -17.81 20.56
N ASP A 93 -1.02 -18.24 21.24
CA ASP A 93 -1.51 -19.62 21.13
C ASP A 93 -2.00 -19.90 19.71
N ILE A 94 -2.76 -18.97 19.10
CA ILE A 94 -3.22 -19.10 17.71
C ILE A 94 -2.04 -19.22 16.74
N ALA A 95 -1.01 -18.41 16.92
CA ALA A 95 0.18 -18.42 16.07
C ALA A 95 1.04 -19.69 16.24
N ARG A 96 1.14 -20.22 17.48
CA ARG A 96 2.06 -21.31 17.83
C ARG A 96 1.44 -22.70 17.73
N GLU A 97 0.20 -22.87 18.16
CA GLU A 97 -0.42 -24.19 18.37
C GLU A 97 -1.10 -24.74 17.12
N ARG A 98 -1.24 -26.07 17.06
CA ARG A 98 -1.85 -26.76 15.93
C ARG A 98 -3.26 -26.25 15.62
N VAL A 99 -3.60 -26.25 14.33
CA VAL A 99 -4.87 -25.71 13.84
C VAL A 99 -6.07 -26.40 14.49
N ASP A 100 -6.04 -27.73 14.59
CA ASP A 100 -7.11 -28.54 15.16
C ASP A 100 -7.36 -28.24 16.65
N VAL A 101 -6.29 -28.10 17.44
CA VAL A 101 -6.37 -27.80 18.88
C VAL A 101 -7.03 -26.43 19.13
N ILE A 102 -6.58 -25.40 18.42
CA ILE A 102 -7.14 -24.05 18.56
C ILE A 102 -8.57 -23.98 18.01
N SER A 103 -8.83 -24.66 16.90
CA SER A 103 -10.16 -24.74 16.31
C SER A 103 -11.16 -25.33 17.32
N GLU A 104 -10.84 -26.47 17.94
CA GLU A 104 -11.70 -27.10 18.96
C GLU A 104 -11.98 -26.18 20.15
N LYS A 105 -10.96 -25.47 20.65
CA LYS A 105 -11.13 -24.52 21.74
C LYS A 105 -12.01 -23.34 21.32
N MET A 106 -11.81 -22.78 20.12
CA MET A 106 -12.60 -21.64 19.63
C MET A 106 -14.08 -21.96 19.46
N HIS A 107 -14.44 -23.18 19.04
CA HIS A 107 -15.86 -23.58 18.94
C HIS A 107 -16.61 -23.58 20.29
N ARG A 108 -15.88 -23.54 21.42
CA ARG A 108 -16.46 -23.50 22.77
C ARG A 108 -16.55 -22.07 23.33
N LEU A 109 -15.94 -21.10 22.66
CA LEU A 109 -15.86 -19.72 23.11
C LEU A 109 -16.98 -18.86 22.48
N PRO A 110 -17.49 -17.83 23.18
CA PRO A 110 -18.45 -16.89 22.60
C PRO A 110 -17.84 -16.06 21.47
N ASP A 111 -18.64 -15.72 20.46
CA ASP A 111 -18.21 -14.88 19.32
C ASP A 111 -17.62 -13.53 19.77
N GLU A 112 -18.19 -12.92 20.82
CA GLU A 112 -17.69 -11.68 21.43
C GLU A 112 -16.21 -11.77 21.84
N PHE A 113 -15.79 -12.93 22.37
CA PHE A 113 -14.39 -13.15 22.74
C PHE A 113 -13.49 -13.33 21.51
N LEU A 114 -14.02 -13.92 20.44
CA LEU A 114 -13.28 -14.08 19.19
C LEU A 114 -13.09 -12.73 18.49
N ASP A 115 -14.08 -11.86 18.54
CA ASP A 115 -13.99 -10.50 18.02
C ASP A 115 -13.03 -9.64 18.86
N GLU A 116 -13.00 -9.83 20.18
CA GLU A 116 -12.00 -9.22 21.05
C GLU A 116 -10.56 -9.61 20.63
N LEU A 117 -10.32 -10.89 20.31
CA LEU A 117 -9.02 -11.33 19.79
C LEU A 117 -8.65 -10.66 18.46
N LYS A 118 -9.62 -10.50 17.54
CA LYS A 118 -9.40 -9.78 16.27
C LYS A 118 -9.08 -8.31 16.53
N ASN A 119 -9.80 -7.66 17.44
CA ASN A 119 -9.57 -6.27 17.80
C ASN A 119 -8.21 -6.06 18.46
N GLN A 120 -7.77 -7.00 19.31
CA GLN A 120 -6.43 -7.00 19.89
C GLN A 120 -5.35 -7.05 18.80
N LEU A 121 -5.50 -7.96 17.82
CA LEU A 121 -4.55 -8.03 16.70
C LEU A 121 -4.59 -6.76 15.84
N LYS A 122 -5.78 -6.19 15.61
CA LYS A 122 -5.94 -4.93 14.88
C LYS A 122 -5.17 -3.80 15.57
N ALA A 123 -5.32 -3.64 16.88
CA ALA A 123 -4.59 -2.64 17.67
C ALA A 123 -3.06 -2.83 17.63
N ILE A 124 -2.59 -4.09 17.59
CA ILE A 124 -1.17 -4.41 17.39
C ILE A 124 -0.70 -3.93 16.01
N LEU A 125 -1.46 -4.26 14.96
CA LEU A 125 -1.16 -3.90 13.58
C LEU A 125 -1.27 -2.39 13.29
N GLU A 126 -2.10 -1.65 14.03
CA GLU A 126 -2.25 -0.19 13.90
C GLU A 126 -0.97 0.55 14.35
N GLY A 127 -0.13 -0.06 15.19
CA GLY A 127 1.15 0.53 15.61
C GLY A 127 1.04 1.70 16.57
N ASN A 128 -0.17 2.09 17.00
CA ASN A 128 -0.43 3.17 17.95
C ASN A 128 0.19 2.94 19.35
N GLY A 129 0.51 1.69 19.70
CA GLY A 129 1.18 1.33 20.96
C GLY A 129 2.72 1.42 20.95
N GLY A 130 3.32 2.05 19.93
CA GLY A 130 4.76 2.27 19.86
C GLY A 130 5.58 0.99 19.57
N SER A 131 6.82 0.94 20.06
CA SER A 131 7.79 -0.13 19.75
C SER A 131 7.34 -1.53 20.22
N GLN A 132 6.55 -1.60 21.30
CA GLN A 132 6.07 -2.86 21.88
C GLN A 132 5.12 -3.60 20.93
N ASN A 133 4.14 -2.90 20.34
CA ASN A 133 3.22 -3.52 19.37
C ASN A 133 3.96 -4.02 18.13
N ARG A 134 4.97 -3.27 17.67
CA ARG A 134 5.80 -3.68 16.54
C ARG A 134 6.58 -4.96 16.86
N GLU A 135 7.19 -5.04 18.03
CA GLU A 135 7.91 -6.23 18.47
C GLU A 135 6.96 -7.43 18.61
N GLU A 136 5.79 -7.24 19.22
CA GLU A 136 4.78 -8.31 19.36
C GLU A 136 4.32 -8.82 18.00
N PHE A 137 4.03 -7.94 17.05
CA PHE A 137 3.66 -8.34 15.70
C PHE A 137 4.75 -9.19 15.04
N LEU A 138 6.01 -8.77 15.13
CA LEU A 138 7.14 -9.52 14.56
C LEU A 138 7.27 -10.90 15.22
N ILE A 139 7.00 -11.02 16.52
CA ILE A 139 6.98 -12.31 17.23
C ILE A 139 5.84 -13.19 16.67
N LEU A 140 4.62 -12.67 16.57
CA LEU A 140 3.47 -13.41 16.04
C LEU A 140 3.72 -13.87 14.60
N GLN A 141 4.22 -12.98 13.75
CA GLN A 141 4.51 -13.28 12.35
C GLN A 141 5.59 -14.35 12.22
N LYS A 142 6.67 -14.26 13.01
CA LYS A 142 7.72 -15.28 13.05
C LYS A 142 7.19 -16.64 13.51
N LEU A 143 6.31 -16.67 14.51
CA LEU A 143 5.67 -17.91 14.96
C LEU A 143 4.87 -18.54 13.82
N VAL A 144 4.00 -17.78 13.15
CA VAL A 144 3.20 -18.29 12.02
C VAL A 144 4.08 -18.76 10.86
N GLN A 145 5.11 -17.99 10.48
CA GLN A 145 6.00 -18.35 9.37
C GLN A 145 6.88 -19.58 9.67
N SER A 146 7.15 -19.87 10.94
CA SER A 146 7.92 -21.05 11.34
C SER A 146 7.13 -22.37 11.27
N ARG A 147 5.82 -22.30 11.04
CA ARG A 147 4.91 -23.46 11.10
C ARG A 147 4.79 -24.15 9.74
N SER A 148 5.49 -25.27 9.57
CA SER A 148 5.40 -26.10 8.35
C SER A 148 4.09 -26.88 8.23
N ASP A 149 3.33 -27.04 9.31
CA ASP A 149 2.04 -27.72 9.31
C ASP A 149 0.90 -26.85 8.73
N LEU A 150 1.09 -25.53 8.57
CA LEU A 150 0.10 -24.64 7.99
C LEU A 150 0.08 -24.79 6.46
N THR A 151 -0.80 -25.68 6.00
CA THR A 151 -1.00 -26.01 4.58
C THR A 151 -2.48 -25.84 4.24
N ALA A 152 -2.83 -25.78 2.95
CA ALA A 152 -4.23 -25.69 2.54
C ALA A 152 -5.10 -26.82 3.14
N LYS A 153 -4.53 -28.03 3.25
CA LYS A 153 -5.20 -29.22 3.82
C LYS A 153 -5.46 -29.10 5.33
N THR A 154 -4.58 -28.44 6.08
CA THR A 154 -4.77 -28.26 7.53
C THR A 154 -5.65 -27.05 7.83
N LEU A 155 -5.50 -25.96 7.06
CA LEU A 155 -6.26 -24.72 7.23
C LEU A 155 -7.76 -24.85 6.91
N ILE A 156 -8.16 -25.82 6.08
CA ILE A 156 -9.60 -26.11 5.86
C ILE A 156 -10.33 -26.51 7.15
N ARG A 157 -9.59 -26.99 8.17
CA ARG A 157 -10.14 -27.38 9.49
C ARG A 157 -10.11 -26.25 10.51
N ALA A 158 -9.56 -25.09 10.15
CA ALA A 158 -9.47 -23.94 11.03
C ALA A 158 -10.86 -23.37 11.34
N HIS A 159 -11.02 -22.86 12.54
CA HIS A 159 -12.17 -21.99 12.85
C HIS A 159 -12.09 -20.72 11.99
N ARG A 160 -13.24 -20.14 11.61
CA ARG A 160 -13.30 -18.97 10.71
C ARG A 160 -12.48 -17.79 11.23
N ALA A 161 -12.63 -17.44 12.51
CA ALA A 161 -11.88 -16.37 13.16
C ALA A 161 -10.38 -16.68 13.28
N GLN A 162 -10.03 -17.94 13.53
CA GLN A 162 -8.64 -18.39 13.57
C GLN A 162 -7.95 -18.14 12.23
N LEU A 163 -8.62 -18.48 11.13
CA LEU A 163 -8.09 -18.29 9.80
C LEU A 163 -7.90 -16.80 9.44
N GLU A 164 -8.84 -15.93 9.83
CA GLU A 164 -8.68 -14.47 9.65
C GLU A 164 -7.46 -13.95 10.40
N ILE A 165 -7.30 -14.35 11.66
CA ILE A 165 -6.16 -13.97 12.50
C ILE A 165 -4.86 -14.46 11.89
N LEU A 166 -4.80 -15.73 11.44
CA LEU A 166 -3.60 -16.29 10.79
C LEU A 166 -3.26 -15.56 9.48
N VAL A 167 -4.26 -15.24 8.65
CA VAL A 167 -4.06 -14.49 7.39
C VAL A 167 -3.60 -13.06 7.69
N ALA A 168 -4.20 -12.38 8.66
CA ALA A 168 -3.80 -11.04 9.06
C ALA A 168 -2.38 -11.01 9.63
N ILE A 169 -1.99 -11.99 10.46
CA ILE A 169 -0.61 -12.12 10.95
C ILE A 169 0.36 -12.38 9.79
N ASN A 170 0.05 -13.32 8.91
CA ASN A 170 0.93 -13.69 7.80
C ASN A 170 1.14 -12.54 6.80
N THR A 171 0.08 -11.77 6.53
CA THR A 171 0.12 -10.68 5.53
C THR A 171 0.44 -9.31 6.11
N GLY A 172 0.25 -9.10 7.41
CA GLY A 172 0.30 -7.79 8.05
C GLY A 172 -0.92 -6.89 7.77
N ILE A 173 -1.98 -7.41 7.14
CA ILE A 173 -3.09 -6.59 6.66
C ILE A 173 -4.29 -6.69 7.60
N GLN A 174 -4.66 -5.56 8.20
CA GLN A 174 -5.79 -5.45 9.13
C GLN A 174 -7.15 -5.68 8.48
N ALA A 175 -7.28 -5.40 7.19
CA ALA A 175 -8.55 -5.48 6.47
C ALA A 175 -9.16 -6.91 6.50
N PHE A 176 -8.34 -7.96 6.70
CA PHE A 176 -8.82 -9.33 6.89
C PHE A 176 -9.56 -9.55 8.22
N LEU A 177 -9.45 -8.62 9.17
CA LEU A 177 -10.13 -8.65 10.47
C LEU A 177 -11.39 -7.76 10.49
N HIS A 178 -11.64 -7.01 9.41
CA HIS A 178 -12.72 -6.03 9.38
C HIS A 178 -14.08 -6.71 9.17
N PRO A 179 -15.12 -6.40 9.96
CA PRO A 179 -16.41 -7.10 9.91
C PRO A 179 -17.13 -6.99 8.56
N ASN A 180 -16.92 -5.88 7.84
CA ASN A 180 -17.53 -5.68 6.50
C ASN A 180 -16.78 -6.38 5.36
N ILE A 181 -15.63 -7.01 5.64
CA ILE A 181 -14.88 -7.76 4.64
C ILE A 181 -15.26 -9.23 4.76
N SER A 182 -16.06 -9.71 3.81
CA SER A 182 -16.46 -11.11 3.74
C SER A 182 -15.75 -11.82 2.59
N LEU A 183 -14.71 -12.57 2.91
CA LEU A 183 -14.05 -13.49 1.98
C LEU A 183 -14.45 -14.93 2.30
N SER A 184 -14.48 -15.76 1.26
CA SER A 184 -14.72 -17.20 1.45
C SER A 184 -13.54 -17.85 2.21
N GLN A 185 -13.81 -18.95 2.91
CA GLN A 185 -12.76 -19.72 3.58
C GLN A 185 -11.66 -20.17 2.59
N THR A 186 -12.06 -20.59 1.38
CA THR A 186 -11.13 -20.94 0.29
C THR A 186 -10.25 -19.76 -0.10
N SER A 187 -10.82 -18.58 -0.28
CA SER A 187 -10.06 -17.36 -0.64
C SER A 187 -9.03 -17.02 0.44
N LEU A 188 -9.38 -17.12 1.72
CA LEU A 188 -8.45 -16.88 2.83
C LEU A 188 -7.31 -17.90 2.87
N ILE A 189 -7.63 -19.18 2.64
CA ILE A 189 -6.61 -20.24 2.54
C ILE A 189 -5.66 -19.93 1.37
N GLU A 190 -6.19 -19.60 0.19
CA GLU A 190 -5.39 -19.29 -0.99
C GLU A 190 -4.52 -18.04 -0.79
N VAL A 191 -5.00 -17.02 -0.08
CA VAL A 191 -4.18 -15.87 0.30
C VAL A 191 -3.06 -16.32 1.25
N PHE A 192 -3.38 -17.13 2.27
CA PHE A 192 -2.39 -17.62 3.23
C PHE A 192 -1.26 -18.39 2.53
N VAL A 193 -1.60 -19.28 1.59
CA VAL A 193 -0.64 -20.10 0.85
C VAL A 193 -0.13 -19.45 -0.45
N TYR A 194 -0.31 -18.13 -0.59
CA TYR A 194 0.24 -17.33 -1.69
C TYR A 194 -0.25 -17.72 -3.11
N LYS A 195 -1.45 -18.27 -3.21
CA LYS A 195 -2.14 -18.62 -4.47
C LYS A 195 -3.18 -17.59 -4.90
N ARG A 196 -3.51 -16.64 -4.02
CA ARG A 196 -4.39 -15.51 -4.33
C ARG A 196 -3.79 -14.19 -3.83
N CYS A 197 -4.04 -13.12 -4.57
CA CYS A 197 -3.61 -11.79 -4.22
C CYS A 197 -4.18 -11.36 -2.86
N ARG A 198 -3.31 -10.88 -1.98
CA ARG A 198 -3.69 -10.34 -0.66
C ARG A 198 -4.38 -8.97 -0.70
N ASN A 199 -4.39 -8.29 -1.86
CA ASN A 199 -5.20 -7.11 -2.05
C ASN A 199 -6.66 -7.53 -2.25
N ILE A 200 -7.52 -7.21 -1.27
CA ILE A 200 -8.94 -7.58 -1.23
C ILE A 200 -9.74 -7.00 -2.39
N ALA A 201 -9.28 -5.91 -3.01
CA ALA A 201 -9.90 -5.38 -4.24
C ALA A 201 -9.45 -6.14 -5.49
N CYS A 202 -8.25 -6.72 -5.48
CA CYS A 202 -7.66 -7.41 -6.64
C CYS A 202 -8.10 -8.87 -6.73
N GLN A 203 -7.89 -9.64 -5.64
CA GLN A 203 -8.24 -11.06 -5.50
C GLN A 203 -7.83 -11.99 -6.65
N ASN A 204 -6.96 -11.60 -7.57
CA ASN A 204 -6.55 -12.47 -8.67
C ASN A 204 -5.82 -13.73 -8.16
N GLN A 205 -5.96 -14.84 -8.88
CA GLN A 205 -5.08 -15.99 -8.69
C GLN A 205 -3.64 -15.60 -9.04
N LEU A 206 -2.67 -16.25 -8.39
CA LEU A 206 -1.26 -15.94 -8.54
C LEU A 206 -0.47 -17.11 -9.14
N PRO A 207 0.41 -16.86 -10.13
CA PRO A 207 0.64 -15.57 -10.82
C PRO A 207 -0.60 -15.06 -11.56
N ALA A 208 -0.77 -13.74 -11.65
CA ALA A 208 -1.93 -13.17 -12.33
C ALA A 208 -1.70 -13.13 -13.86
N ASP A 209 -2.78 -13.28 -14.62
CA ASP A 209 -2.79 -13.39 -16.09
C ASP A 209 -1.83 -14.48 -16.62
N ASP A 210 -1.69 -15.58 -15.87
CA ASP A 210 -0.81 -16.70 -16.19
C ASP A 210 0.64 -16.28 -16.50
N CYS A 211 1.11 -15.20 -15.86
CA CYS A 211 2.47 -14.69 -16.08
C CYS A 211 3.52 -15.73 -15.69
N THR A 212 4.40 -16.07 -16.64
CA THR A 212 5.43 -17.12 -16.47
C THR A 212 6.84 -16.58 -16.22
N CYS A 213 7.00 -15.29 -15.95
CA CYS A 213 8.33 -14.71 -15.73
C CYS A 213 8.95 -15.20 -14.40
N GLU A 214 10.28 -15.21 -14.34
CA GLU A 214 11.01 -15.68 -13.14
C GLU A 214 10.64 -14.91 -11.87
N LEU A 215 10.35 -13.60 -11.99
CA LEU A 215 9.96 -12.78 -10.85
C LEU A 215 8.60 -13.24 -10.28
N CYS A 216 7.60 -13.43 -11.12
CA CYS A 216 6.27 -13.89 -10.71
C CYS A 216 6.28 -15.34 -10.22
N ALA A 217 7.07 -16.20 -10.85
CA ALA A 217 7.15 -17.62 -10.49
C ALA A 217 7.80 -17.84 -9.11
N ASN A 218 8.80 -17.03 -8.76
CA ASN A 218 9.62 -17.24 -7.57
C ASN A 218 9.24 -16.37 -6.37
N ARG A 219 8.37 -15.36 -6.55
CA ARG A 219 8.03 -14.41 -5.48
C ARG A 219 6.66 -14.71 -4.88
N ASN A 220 6.68 -15.41 -3.75
CA ASN A 220 5.46 -15.78 -3.01
C ASN A 220 4.55 -14.57 -2.77
N GLY A 221 3.30 -14.68 -3.20
CA GLY A 221 2.24 -13.70 -2.93
C GLY A 221 2.33 -12.43 -3.76
N PHE A 222 3.32 -12.32 -4.65
CA PHE A 222 3.45 -11.19 -5.55
C PHE A 222 2.38 -11.21 -6.64
N CYS A 223 1.71 -10.07 -6.82
CA CYS A 223 0.73 -9.86 -7.88
C CYS A 223 1.24 -8.81 -8.86
N ASN A 224 1.59 -9.23 -10.09
CA ASN A 224 2.06 -8.34 -11.15
C ASN A 224 1.04 -7.30 -11.60
N LEU A 225 -0.24 -7.43 -11.22
CA LEU A 225 -1.29 -6.48 -11.58
C LEU A 225 -1.45 -5.31 -10.62
N CYS A 226 -1.06 -5.46 -9.35
CA CYS A 226 -1.31 -4.41 -8.36
C CYS A 226 -0.15 -4.16 -7.39
N MET A 227 0.94 -4.93 -7.45
CA MET A 227 2.08 -4.77 -6.53
C MET A 227 3.30 -4.22 -7.24
N CYS A 228 4.02 -3.36 -6.54
CA CYS A 228 5.30 -2.82 -6.98
C CYS A 228 6.36 -3.92 -7.01
N VAL A 229 7.04 -4.08 -8.15
CA VAL A 229 8.13 -5.04 -8.32
C VAL A 229 9.32 -4.80 -7.39
N ILE A 230 9.47 -3.61 -6.81
CA ILE A 230 10.52 -3.34 -5.83
C ILE A 230 10.03 -3.72 -4.43
N CYS A 231 9.02 -3.04 -3.91
CA CYS A 231 8.65 -3.13 -2.50
C CYS A 231 7.54 -4.14 -2.16
N ASN A 232 6.94 -4.87 -3.11
CA ASN A 232 5.81 -5.80 -2.88
C ASN A 232 4.53 -5.18 -2.31
N LYS A 233 4.50 -3.86 -2.20
CA LYS A 233 3.36 -3.10 -1.71
C LYS A 233 2.44 -2.76 -2.86
N PHE A 234 1.15 -2.62 -2.54
CA PHE A 234 0.10 -2.17 -3.45
C PHE A 234 -0.54 -0.90 -2.90
N ASP A 235 -1.21 -0.14 -3.74
CA ASP A 235 -2.16 0.84 -3.26
C ASP A 235 -3.43 0.84 -4.11
N PHE A 236 -4.34 1.74 -3.80
CA PHE A 236 -5.61 1.88 -4.51
C PHE A 236 -5.56 3.05 -5.51
N GLU A 237 -4.39 3.65 -5.71
CA GLU A 237 -4.25 4.75 -6.65
C GLU A 237 -4.27 4.22 -8.07
N VAL A 238 -5.08 4.84 -8.92
CA VAL A 238 -5.22 4.52 -10.33
C VAL A 238 -5.20 5.81 -11.12
N ASN A 239 -4.89 5.74 -12.42
CA ASN A 239 -4.86 6.92 -13.29
C ASN A 239 -3.92 8.01 -12.75
N THR A 240 -2.71 7.63 -12.38
CA THR A 240 -1.71 8.46 -11.70
C THR A 240 -0.31 8.21 -12.28
N CYS A 241 0.56 9.20 -12.19
CA CYS A 241 2.00 9.11 -12.43
C CYS A 241 2.77 8.51 -11.23
N ARG A 242 2.10 8.13 -10.13
CA ARG A 242 2.68 7.44 -8.97
C ARG A 242 3.14 6.01 -9.29
N TRP A 243 2.63 5.42 -10.36
CA TRP A 243 2.95 4.06 -10.81
C TRP A 243 3.48 4.07 -12.23
N ILE A 244 4.70 3.57 -12.44
CA ILE A 244 5.29 3.42 -13.77
C ILE A 244 5.08 1.98 -14.23
N GLY A 245 4.46 1.81 -15.40
CA GLY A 245 4.26 0.51 -16.04
C GLY A 245 5.30 0.26 -17.13
N CYS A 246 5.85 -0.95 -17.16
CA CYS A 246 6.68 -1.39 -18.29
C CYS A 246 5.81 -1.70 -19.50
N ASP A 247 6.08 -1.07 -20.63
CA ASP A 247 5.37 -1.26 -21.90
C ASP A 247 5.53 -2.66 -22.52
N LEU A 248 6.56 -3.40 -22.14
CA LEU A 248 6.84 -4.74 -22.66
C LEU A 248 6.27 -5.87 -21.80
N CYS A 249 6.49 -5.83 -20.49
CA CYS A 249 6.11 -6.93 -19.59
C CYS A 249 4.93 -6.61 -18.68
N SER A 250 4.36 -5.39 -18.77
CA SER A 250 3.22 -4.92 -17.98
C SER A 250 3.37 -5.02 -16.46
N HIS A 251 4.60 -5.11 -15.96
CA HIS A 251 4.89 -5.01 -14.53
C HIS A 251 4.93 -3.55 -14.10
N TRP A 252 4.50 -3.30 -12.86
CA TRP A 252 4.35 -1.97 -12.30
C TRP A 252 5.33 -1.70 -11.17
N THR A 253 5.80 -0.46 -11.07
CA THR A 253 6.69 0.02 -10.01
C THR A 253 6.17 1.35 -9.49
N HIS A 254 6.13 1.55 -8.17
CA HIS A 254 5.94 2.89 -7.63
C HIS A 254 7.06 3.82 -8.12
N THR A 255 6.70 5.02 -8.57
CA THR A 255 7.64 6.05 -9.04
C THR A 255 8.74 6.33 -8.01
N ASP A 256 8.37 6.48 -6.74
CA ASP A 256 9.33 6.67 -5.64
C ASP A 256 10.31 5.52 -5.48
N CYS A 257 9.84 4.28 -5.65
CA CYS A 257 10.71 3.11 -5.59
C CYS A 257 11.66 3.10 -6.80
N ALA A 258 11.15 3.39 -7.99
CA ALA A 258 11.96 3.44 -9.21
C ALA A 258 13.05 4.53 -9.14
N ILE A 259 12.74 5.71 -8.59
CA ILE A 259 13.72 6.79 -8.37
C ILE A 259 14.80 6.33 -7.39
N ARG A 260 14.39 5.82 -6.21
CA ARG A 260 15.31 5.42 -5.14
C ARG A 260 16.24 4.28 -5.55
N ASP A 261 15.73 3.34 -6.35
CA ASP A 261 16.48 2.19 -6.86
C ASP A 261 17.31 2.52 -8.12
N GLY A 262 17.30 3.78 -8.58
CA GLY A 262 18.05 4.21 -9.76
C GLY A 262 17.53 3.61 -11.08
N GLN A 263 16.26 3.22 -11.14
CA GLN A 263 15.61 2.67 -12.34
C GLN A 263 15.18 3.74 -13.33
N ILE A 264 15.18 5.01 -12.92
CA ILE A 264 14.89 6.14 -13.81
C ILE A 264 16.20 6.85 -14.12
N CYS A 265 16.66 6.78 -15.38
CA CYS A 265 17.93 7.35 -15.79
C CYS A 265 17.95 7.76 -17.27
N MET A 266 18.94 8.57 -17.63
CA MET A 266 19.20 8.89 -19.03
C MET A 266 19.73 7.67 -19.77
N GLY A 267 19.23 7.43 -20.98
CA GLY A 267 19.73 6.36 -21.84
C GLY A 267 19.48 6.64 -23.33
N PRO A 268 20.06 5.82 -24.22
CA PRO A 268 19.85 5.98 -25.66
C PRO A 268 18.38 5.77 -26.01
N SER A 269 17.86 6.58 -26.94
CA SER A 269 16.48 6.44 -27.39
C SER A 269 16.19 5.03 -27.91
N VAL A 270 15.09 4.43 -27.44
CA VAL A 270 14.66 3.09 -27.88
C VAL A 270 14.34 3.07 -29.39
N LYS A 271 13.95 4.21 -29.95
CA LYS A 271 13.57 4.36 -31.37
C LYS A 271 14.76 4.63 -32.30
N SER A 272 15.89 5.07 -31.76
CA SER A 272 17.10 5.32 -32.55
C SER A 272 18.35 5.06 -31.73
N GLY A 273 19.07 3.97 -32.04
CA GLY A 273 20.29 3.57 -31.33
C GLY A 273 21.45 4.57 -31.41
N SER A 274 21.34 5.62 -32.25
CA SER A 274 22.27 6.76 -32.29
C SER A 274 21.60 8.11 -32.01
N GLY A 275 20.39 8.11 -31.42
CA GLY A 275 19.63 9.31 -31.12
C GLY A 275 20.09 10.03 -29.85
N PRO A 276 19.55 11.23 -29.58
CA PRO A 276 19.75 11.92 -28.32
C PRO A 276 19.30 11.02 -27.16
N THR A 277 19.95 11.18 -26.02
CA THR A 277 19.54 10.48 -24.80
C THR A 277 18.15 10.94 -24.38
N GLU A 278 17.37 10.03 -23.81
CA GLU A 278 16.01 10.26 -23.31
C GLU A 278 15.93 9.79 -21.86
N MET A 279 14.97 10.31 -21.09
CA MET A 279 14.66 9.79 -19.76
C MET A 279 13.94 8.45 -19.88
N LEU A 280 14.52 7.39 -19.32
CA LEU A 280 14.03 6.03 -19.43
C LEU A 280 13.76 5.42 -18.05
N PHE A 281 12.80 4.51 -18.01
CA PHE A 281 12.56 3.61 -16.89
C PHE A 281 13.07 2.20 -17.23
N ARG A 282 13.99 1.66 -16.45
CA ARG A 282 14.49 0.29 -16.55
C ARG A 282 13.68 -0.63 -15.64
N CYS A 283 12.88 -1.50 -16.24
CA CYS A 283 12.04 -2.43 -15.49
C CYS A 283 12.87 -3.52 -14.78
N ARG A 284 12.68 -3.67 -13.47
CA ARG A 284 13.30 -4.75 -12.66
C ARG A 284 12.96 -6.17 -13.13
N ALA A 285 11.78 -6.37 -13.71
CA ALA A 285 11.27 -7.69 -14.05
C ALA A 285 11.88 -8.24 -15.35
N CYS A 286 12.04 -7.40 -16.37
CA CYS A 286 12.53 -7.82 -17.70
C CYS A 286 13.85 -7.15 -18.12
N ASN A 287 14.39 -6.23 -17.31
CA ASN A 287 15.59 -5.43 -17.58
C ASN A 287 15.55 -4.60 -18.87
N ARG A 288 14.37 -4.46 -19.48
CA ARG A 288 14.15 -3.58 -20.63
C ARG A 288 13.79 -2.17 -20.18
N THR A 289 13.98 -1.22 -21.08
CA THR A 289 13.71 0.20 -20.84
C THR A 289 12.42 0.63 -21.52
N SER A 290 11.61 1.42 -20.82
CA SER A 290 10.43 2.11 -21.33
C SER A 290 10.68 3.62 -21.32
N GLU A 291 10.20 4.32 -22.34
CA GLU A 291 10.38 5.77 -22.49
C GLU A 291 9.35 6.53 -21.63
N LEU A 292 9.81 7.56 -20.88
CA LEU A 292 8.99 8.18 -19.82
C LEU A 292 8.20 9.41 -20.26
N PHE A 293 8.68 10.21 -21.21
CA PHE A 293 7.98 11.41 -21.65
C PHE A 293 6.67 11.05 -22.37
N GLY A 294 6.72 10.09 -23.29
CA GLY A 294 5.54 9.57 -23.97
C GLY A 294 4.57 8.93 -22.99
N TRP A 295 5.08 8.17 -22.02
CA TRP A 295 4.25 7.59 -20.97
C TRP A 295 3.53 8.66 -20.13
N VAL A 296 4.24 9.69 -19.64
CA VAL A 296 3.61 10.79 -18.89
C VAL A 296 2.60 11.54 -19.74
N LYS A 297 2.92 11.81 -21.01
CA LYS A 297 2.00 12.44 -21.96
C LYS A 297 0.70 11.65 -22.06
N ASP A 298 0.78 10.33 -22.24
CA ASP A 298 -0.40 9.47 -22.34
C ASP A 298 -1.23 9.51 -21.04
N VAL A 299 -0.60 9.45 -19.87
CA VAL A 299 -1.31 9.54 -18.58
C VAL A 299 -2.04 10.88 -18.46
N PHE A 300 -1.37 12.01 -18.71
CA PHE A 300 -2.01 13.32 -18.62
C PHE A 300 -3.17 13.48 -19.61
N GLN A 301 -2.99 13.03 -20.86
CA GLN A 301 -4.05 13.14 -21.88
C GLN A 301 -5.32 12.37 -21.51
N HIS A 302 -5.19 11.22 -20.86
CA HIS A 302 -6.34 10.38 -20.51
C HIS A 302 -6.93 10.68 -19.13
N CYS A 303 -6.10 11.14 -18.18
CA CYS A 303 -6.47 11.19 -16.77
C CYS A 303 -6.62 12.61 -16.23
N ALA A 304 -5.81 13.57 -16.69
CA ALA A 304 -5.80 14.93 -16.14
C ALA A 304 -7.14 15.67 -16.17
N PRO A 305 -8.04 15.48 -17.16
CA PRO A 305 -9.35 16.12 -17.15
C PRO A 305 -10.26 15.72 -15.98
N ALA A 306 -9.99 14.59 -15.32
CA ALA A 306 -10.78 14.09 -14.19
C ALA A 306 -10.14 14.36 -12.82
N TRP A 307 -8.92 14.91 -12.78
CA TRP A 307 -8.24 15.23 -11.53
C TRP A 307 -8.77 16.53 -10.94
N ASP A 308 -8.97 16.52 -9.62
CA ASP A 308 -9.13 17.74 -8.86
C ASP A 308 -7.79 18.48 -8.69
N ARG A 309 -7.84 19.60 -7.99
CA ARG A 309 -6.68 20.45 -7.71
C ARG A 309 -5.56 19.70 -6.99
N GLU A 310 -5.88 18.91 -5.97
CA GLU A 310 -4.87 18.21 -5.15
C GLU A 310 -4.23 17.04 -5.90
N ALA A 311 -5.03 16.29 -6.65
CA ALA A 311 -4.55 15.24 -7.54
C ALA A 311 -3.63 15.84 -8.61
N LEU A 312 -4.07 16.87 -9.34
CA LEU A 312 -3.24 17.49 -10.37
C LEU A 312 -1.90 18.01 -9.82
N MET A 313 -1.91 18.66 -8.65
CA MET A 313 -0.66 19.09 -7.99
C MET A 313 0.25 17.92 -7.64
N ARG A 314 -0.29 16.82 -7.08
CA ARG A 314 0.51 15.61 -6.81
C ARG A 314 1.10 15.02 -8.08
N GLU A 315 0.33 14.95 -9.16
CA GLU A 315 0.82 14.36 -10.41
C GLU A 315 1.89 15.21 -11.07
N LEU A 316 1.76 16.55 -11.03
CA LEU A 316 2.82 17.45 -11.47
C LEU A 316 4.09 17.28 -10.64
N ASP A 317 3.99 17.10 -9.32
CA ASP A 317 5.16 16.83 -8.45
C ASP A 317 5.86 15.52 -8.83
N PHE A 318 5.12 14.43 -9.06
CA PHE A 318 5.71 13.17 -9.52
C PHE A 318 6.46 13.35 -10.84
N VAL A 319 5.88 14.06 -11.80
CA VAL A 319 6.55 14.36 -13.08
C VAL A 319 7.80 15.21 -12.87
N SER A 320 7.74 16.25 -12.05
CA SER A 320 8.91 17.06 -11.70
C SER A 320 10.04 16.19 -11.12
N ARG A 321 9.71 15.24 -10.25
CA ARG A 321 10.70 14.34 -9.64
C ARG A 321 11.27 13.33 -10.62
N ILE A 322 10.46 12.82 -11.56
CA ILE A 322 10.91 11.95 -12.65
C ILE A 322 11.92 12.68 -13.54
N PHE A 323 11.65 13.94 -13.92
CA PHE A 323 12.45 14.66 -14.92
C PHE A 323 13.49 15.62 -14.34
N ARG A 324 13.63 15.73 -13.01
CA ARG A 324 14.59 16.63 -12.33
C ARG A 324 16.02 16.49 -12.84
N GLY A 325 16.45 15.26 -13.15
CA GLY A 325 17.79 14.95 -13.66
C GLY A 325 17.86 14.71 -15.16
N SER A 326 16.82 15.06 -15.93
CA SER A 326 16.81 14.87 -17.38
C SER A 326 17.86 15.78 -18.03
N ASP A 327 18.65 15.21 -18.95
CA ASP A 327 19.56 15.97 -19.82
C ASP A 327 18.95 16.32 -21.18
N ASP A 328 17.86 15.66 -21.54
CA ASP A 328 17.20 15.83 -22.82
C ASP A 328 16.35 17.12 -22.87
N PRO A 329 16.36 17.87 -23.99
CA PRO A 329 15.64 19.13 -24.07
C PRO A 329 14.13 19.03 -23.83
N ARG A 330 13.49 17.90 -24.11
CA ARG A 330 12.04 17.73 -23.90
C ARG A 330 11.74 17.50 -22.42
N GLY A 331 12.48 16.62 -21.76
CA GLY A 331 12.39 16.35 -20.34
C GLY A 331 12.70 17.58 -19.49
N LYS A 332 13.75 18.35 -19.82
CA LYS A 332 14.05 19.64 -19.18
C LYS A 332 12.89 20.63 -19.29
N LYS A 333 12.29 20.77 -20.48
CA LYS A 333 11.13 21.65 -20.68
C LYS A 333 9.91 21.18 -19.88
N LEU A 334 9.67 19.88 -19.81
CA LEU A 334 8.57 19.31 -19.04
C LEU A 334 8.77 19.56 -17.54
N PHE A 335 9.97 19.31 -17.02
CA PHE A 335 10.32 19.61 -15.63
C PHE A 335 9.99 21.07 -15.26
N TRP A 336 10.53 22.03 -16.01
CA TRP A 336 10.26 23.45 -15.75
C TRP A 336 8.79 23.82 -15.92
N LYS A 337 8.09 23.18 -16.86
CA LYS A 337 6.66 23.41 -17.06
C LYS A 337 5.84 22.94 -15.85
N CYS A 338 6.20 21.79 -15.26
CA CYS A 338 5.56 21.28 -14.05
C CYS A 338 5.81 22.20 -12.84
N GLU A 339 7.06 22.63 -12.63
CA GLU A 339 7.41 23.56 -11.53
C GLU A 339 6.66 24.89 -11.64
N ASP A 340 6.61 25.49 -12.84
CA ASP A 340 5.86 26.73 -13.12
C ASP A 340 4.37 26.59 -12.79
N LEU A 341 3.75 25.48 -13.18
CA LEU A 341 2.34 25.22 -12.90
C LEU A 341 2.09 24.98 -11.41
N LEU A 342 2.97 24.25 -10.74
CA LEU A 342 2.89 24.03 -9.29
C LEU A 342 2.96 25.35 -8.51
N GLU A 343 3.89 26.23 -8.88
CA GLU A 343 4.01 27.55 -8.26
C GLU A 343 2.76 28.41 -8.48
N LYS A 344 2.28 28.49 -9.73
CA LYS A 344 1.06 29.26 -10.04
C LYS A 344 -0.18 28.70 -9.35
N MET A 345 -0.31 27.37 -9.27
CA MET A 345 -1.40 26.75 -8.54
C MET A 345 -1.32 27.08 -7.06
N ARG A 346 -0.14 26.99 -6.42
CA ARG A 346 0.07 27.47 -5.04
C ARG A 346 -0.30 28.96 -4.88
N GLY A 347 -0.03 29.77 -5.89
CA GLY A 347 -0.42 31.19 -5.99
C GLY A 347 -1.90 31.46 -6.34
N GLY A 348 -2.76 30.43 -6.38
CA GLY A 348 -4.20 30.58 -6.58
C GLY A 348 -4.72 30.37 -8.00
N GLN A 349 -3.87 29.97 -8.96
CA GLN A 349 -4.35 29.60 -10.30
C GLN A 349 -5.33 28.42 -10.22
N ALA A 350 -6.40 28.47 -11.02
CA ALA A 350 -7.39 27.40 -11.13
C ALA A 350 -6.80 26.15 -11.80
N GLU A 351 -7.16 24.97 -11.28
CA GLU A 351 -6.71 23.66 -11.77
C GLU A 351 -7.12 23.42 -13.23
N SER A 352 -8.31 23.85 -13.64
CA SER A 352 -8.75 23.78 -15.04
C SER A 352 -7.82 24.53 -16.01
N THR A 353 -7.26 25.65 -15.58
CA THR A 353 -6.31 26.45 -16.40
C THR A 353 -4.94 25.78 -16.45
N ALA A 354 -4.45 25.28 -15.31
CA ALA A 354 -3.20 24.54 -15.25
C ALA A 354 -3.26 23.24 -16.08
N CYS A 355 -4.34 22.47 -15.93
CA CYS A 355 -4.63 21.25 -16.69
C CYS A 355 -4.64 21.53 -18.20
N ARG A 356 -5.35 22.57 -18.65
CA ARG A 356 -5.33 22.97 -20.07
C ARG A 356 -3.92 23.34 -20.53
N SER A 357 -3.17 24.07 -19.70
CA SER A 357 -1.82 24.52 -20.04
C SER A 357 -0.85 23.35 -20.25
N ILE A 358 -0.87 22.33 -19.39
CA ILE A 358 -0.03 21.15 -19.54
C ILE A 358 -0.47 20.26 -20.72
N LEU A 359 -1.77 20.16 -20.99
CA LEU A 359 -2.29 19.42 -22.15
C LEU A 359 -1.87 20.09 -23.48
N ILE A 360 -1.93 21.41 -23.57
CA ILE A 360 -1.42 22.16 -24.74
C ILE A 360 0.08 21.96 -24.91
N PHE A 361 0.85 21.96 -23.81
CA PHE A 361 2.28 21.66 -23.86
C PHE A 361 2.54 20.29 -24.53
N PHE A 362 1.80 19.24 -24.15
CA PHE A 362 1.93 17.92 -24.76
C PHE A 362 1.49 17.83 -26.22
N GLN A 363 0.59 18.72 -26.68
CA GLN A 363 0.18 18.82 -28.08
C GLN A 363 1.24 19.50 -28.96
N GLY A 364 1.91 20.53 -28.43
CA GLY A 364 2.93 21.31 -29.16
C GLY A 364 4.32 20.68 -29.23
N THR A 365 4.54 19.53 -28.60
CA THR A 365 5.87 18.85 -28.53
C THR A 365 5.97 17.65 -29.48
N MET A 366 5.32 17.73 -30.65
CA MET A 366 5.42 16.68 -31.70
C MET A 366 6.79 16.66 -32.37
#